data_AF-A0A545BJM1-F1
#
_entry.id   AF-A0A545BJM1-F1
#
_cell.length_a   1.000
_cell.length_b   1.000
_cell.length_c   1.000
_cell.angle_alpha   90.00
_cell.angle_beta   90.00
_cell.angle_gamma   90.00
#
_symmetry.space_group_name_H-M   'P 1'
#
loop_
_entity.id
_entity.type
_entity.pdbx_description
1 polymer ?
#
loop_
_entity_poly.entity_id
_entity_poly.type
_entity_poly.pdbx_seq_one_letter_code
_entity_poly.pdbx_strand_id
1 'polypeptide(L)'
;MPELAKENSKAGLEAFIRYWYAIKNHANQTGETGVLGTLSTPGCQVCRHMQEAATDSYRDGRWTVGGKLHLATVEMDWRPDDTPHLARAQVIQDAISYYNADGTEGRPADAATNDAFVILAEFHTAWKVVDTGVIR
;
A
#
# COMPACT_ATOMS: atom_id res chain seq x y z
N MET A 1 7.56 -11.76 -4.67
CA MET A 1 6.94 -12.07 -3.36
C MET A 1 7.90 -12.92 -2.54
N PRO A 2 8.11 -12.62 -1.24
CA PRO A 2 8.93 -13.44 -0.33
C PRO A 2 8.39 -14.86 -0.13
N GLU A 3 9.22 -15.82 0.25
CA GLU A 3 8.79 -17.21 0.45
C GLU A 3 7.79 -17.35 1.60
N LEU A 4 8.09 -16.75 2.76
CA LEU A 4 7.18 -16.73 3.91
C LEU A 4 5.81 -16.13 3.55
N ALA A 5 5.79 -15.13 2.68
CA ALA A 5 4.56 -14.48 2.20
C ALA A 5 3.69 -15.37 1.28
N LYS A 6 4.08 -16.63 1.03
CA LYS A 6 3.27 -17.62 0.31
C LYS A 6 2.52 -18.57 1.25
N GLU A 7 2.82 -18.54 2.54
CA GLU A 7 2.19 -19.43 3.52
C GLU A 7 0.83 -18.89 3.98
N ASN A 8 -0.18 -19.76 4.08
CA ASN A 8 -1.44 -19.45 4.73
C ASN A 8 -1.28 -19.52 6.27
N SER A 9 -0.58 -18.55 6.83
CA SER A 9 -0.29 -18.49 8.27
C SER A 9 -0.24 -17.03 8.73
N LYS A 10 -0.30 -16.82 10.06
CA LYS A 10 -0.11 -15.48 10.66
C LYS A 10 1.17 -14.81 10.17
N ALA A 11 2.27 -15.55 10.19
CA ALA A 11 3.58 -15.06 9.76
C ALA A 11 3.59 -14.78 8.25
N GLY A 12 2.92 -15.62 7.45
CA GLY A 12 2.79 -15.41 6.02
C GLY A 12 1.96 -14.17 5.67
N LEU A 13 0.87 -13.92 6.37
CA LEU A 13 0.06 -12.70 6.22
C LEU A 13 0.88 -11.45 6.58
N GLU A 14 1.62 -11.46 7.68
CA GLU A 14 2.49 -10.33 8.04
C GLU A 14 3.56 -10.07 6.98
N ALA A 15 4.24 -11.13 6.51
CA ALA A 15 5.25 -11.02 5.45
C ALA A 15 4.63 -10.50 4.14
N PHE A 16 3.42 -10.92 3.81
CA PHE A 16 2.66 -10.42 2.67
C PHE A 16 2.32 -8.93 2.81
N ILE A 17 1.80 -8.48 3.95
CA ILE A 17 1.46 -7.05 4.18
C ILE A 17 2.71 -6.18 4.04
N ARG A 18 3.85 -6.60 4.61
CA ARG A 18 5.14 -5.91 4.46
C ARG A 18 5.56 -5.82 2.99
N TYR A 19 5.44 -6.91 2.24
CA TYR A 19 5.72 -6.92 0.82
C TYR A 19 4.77 -6.02 0.02
N TRP A 20 3.48 -6.03 0.33
CA TRP A 20 2.48 -5.18 -0.32
C TRP A 20 2.82 -3.68 -0.16
N TYR A 21 3.20 -3.24 1.05
CA TYR A 21 3.66 -1.87 1.27
C TYR A 21 4.99 -1.55 0.58
N ALA A 22 5.90 -2.51 0.45
CA ALA A 22 7.13 -2.32 -0.31
C ALA A 22 6.85 -2.10 -1.80
N ILE A 23 5.93 -2.88 -2.38
CA ILE A 23 5.48 -2.69 -3.77
C ILE A 23 4.70 -1.39 -3.93
N LYS A 24 3.89 -0.99 -2.94
CA LYS A 24 3.22 0.33 -2.93
C LYS A 24 4.22 1.48 -2.93
N ASN A 25 5.31 1.39 -2.16
CA ASN A 25 6.39 2.36 -2.20
C ASN A 25 7.03 2.46 -3.58
N HIS A 26 7.33 1.32 -4.22
CA HIS A 26 7.84 1.30 -5.59
C HIS A 26 6.88 2.00 -6.55
N ALA A 27 5.59 1.69 -6.48
CA ALA A 27 4.57 2.33 -7.31
C ALA A 27 4.51 3.86 -7.07
N ASN A 28 4.55 4.30 -5.81
CA ASN A 28 4.57 5.73 -5.48
C ASN A 28 5.83 6.46 -6.00
N GLN A 29 6.96 5.75 -6.13
CA GLN A 29 8.25 6.33 -6.56
C GLN A 29 8.47 6.28 -8.08
N THR A 30 7.69 5.48 -8.81
CA THR A 30 7.93 5.21 -10.23
C THR A 30 6.69 5.37 -11.11
N GLY A 31 5.49 5.37 -10.51
CA GLY A 31 4.22 5.26 -11.23
C GLY A 31 3.90 3.83 -11.70
N GLU A 32 4.79 2.85 -11.48
CA GLU A 32 4.60 1.47 -11.94
C GLU A 32 3.70 0.68 -10.99
N THR A 33 2.45 0.48 -11.39
CA THR A 33 1.42 -0.14 -10.55
C THR A 33 1.14 -1.61 -10.88
N GLY A 34 1.76 -2.16 -11.93
CA GLY A 34 1.47 -3.51 -12.43
C GLY A 34 1.55 -4.59 -11.36
N VAL A 35 2.65 -4.63 -10.59
CA VAL A 35 2.79 -5.61 -9.49
C VAL A 35 1.79 -5.33 -8.38
N LEU A 36 1.56 -4.06 -8.01
CA LEU A 36 0.61 -3.70 -6.96
C LEU A 36 -0.81 -4.17 -7.30
N GLY A 37 -1.24 -4.01 -8.55
CA GLY A 37 -2.53 -4.49 -9.05
C GLY A 37 -2.68 -6.01 -8.93
N THR A 38 -1.60 -6.78 -9.01
CA THR A 38 -1.65 -8.23 -8.79
C THR A 38 -1.75 -8.62 -7.32
N LEU A 39 -1.59 -7.71 -6.35
CA LEU A 39 -1.61 -8.05 -4.92
C LEU A 39 -2.92 -7.66 -4.23
N SER A 40 -3.88 -7.13 -4.99
CA SER A 40 -5.21 -6.77 -4.50
C SER A 40 -6.28 -7.44 -5.33
N THR A 41 -7.47 -7.63 -4.77
CA THR A 41 -8.62 -8.10 -5.56
C THR A 41 -9.22 -6.94 -6.37
N PRO A 42 -9.91 -7.22 -7.49
CA PRO A 42 -10.61 -6.18 -8.27
C PRO A 42 -11.66 -5.40 -7.46
N GLY A 43 -12.17 -5.99 -6.36
CA GLY A 43 -13.13 -5.37 -5.46
C GLY A 43 -12.54 -4.30 -4.53
N CYS A 44 -11.22 -4.29 -4.32
CA CYS A 44 -10.58 -3.32 -3.42
C CYS A 44 -10.54 -1.92 -4.06
N GLN A 45 -11.55 -1.08 -3.77
CA GLN A 45 -11.66 0.26 -4.34
C GLN A 45 -10.52 1.18 -3.87
N VAL A 46 -10.17 1.14 -2.60
CA VAL A 46 -9.07 1.95 -2.05
C VAL A 46 -7.73 1.55 -2.68
N CYS A 47 -7.49 0.25 -2.91
CA CYS A 47 -6.28 -0.21 -3.58
C CYS A 47 -6.17 0.35 -5.01
N ARG A 48 -7.29 0.43 -5.73
CA ARG A 48 -7.36 1.01 -7.08
C ARG A 48 -7.06 2.50 -7.06
N HIS A 49 -7.67 3.25 -6.15
CA HIS A 49 -7.40 4.67 -6.01
C HIS A 49 -5.93 4.96 -5.65
N MET A 50 -5.31 4.11 -4.83
CA MET A 50 -3.87 4.21 -4.56
C MET A 50 -3.02 4.01 -5.83
N GLN A 51 -3.40 3.07 -6.71
CA GLN A 51 -2.74 2.85 -8.00
C GLN A 51 -2.95 4.03 -8.97
N GLU A 52 -4.17 4.55 -9.04
CA GLU A 52 -4.50 5.73 -9.86
C GLU A 52 -3.70 6.95 -9.41
N ALA A 53 -3.62 7.20 -8.10
CA ALA A 53 -2.83 8.30 -7.55
C ALA A 53 -1.33 8.16 -7.84
N ALA A 54 -0.79 6.95 -7.72
CA ALA A 54 0.60 6.66 -8.09
C ALA A 54 0.85 6.94 -9.58
N THR A 55 -0.06 6.52 -10.46
CA THR A 55 0.07 6.74 -11.91
C THR A 55 -0.07 8.24 -12.27
N ASP A 56 -1.05 8.94 -11.69
CA ASP A 56 -1.30 10.36 -11.94
C ASP A 56 -0.12 11.25 -11.53
N SER A 57 0.61 10.84 -10.48
CA SER A 57 1.80 11.55 -9.98
C SER A 57 2.95 11.63 -10.99
N TYR A 58 2.94 10.75 -12.01
CA TYR A 58 3.94 10.71 -13.09
C TYR A 58 3.36 10.98 -14.48
N ARG A 59 2.07 11.36 -14.56
CA ARG A 59 1.43 11.71 -15.83
C ARG A 59 2.02 13.01 -16.37
N ASP A 60 2.16 13.11 -17.69
CA ASP A 60 2.60 14.33 -18.39
C ASP A 60 3.98 14.85 -17.92
N GLY A 61 4.86 13.95 -17.47
CA GLY A 61 6.20 14.30 -16.99
C GLY A 61 6.25 14.92 -15.59
N ARG A 62 5.15 14.84 -14.82
CA ARG A 62 5.11 15.20 -13.39
C ARG A 62 5.98 14.25 -12.57
N TRP A 63 6.35 14.67 -11.36
CA TRP A 63 6.99 13.81 -10.38
C TRP A 63 6.72 14.26 -8.95
N THR A 64 7.03 13.36 -8.01
CA THR A 64 6.94 13.62 -6.56
C THR A 64 8.29 13.47 -5.89
N VAL A 65 8.49 14.19 -4.79
CA VAL A 65 9.63 14.01 -3.88
C VAL A 65 9.10 13.69 -2.48
N GLY A 66 9.69 12.69 -1.82
CA GLY A 66 9.25 12.23 -0.49
C GLY A 66 8.22 11.11 -0.57
N GLY A 67 7.22 11.12 0.32
CA GLY A 67 6.07 10.18 0.26
C GLY A 67 6.34 8.73 0.60
N LYS A 68 7.55 8.40 1.05
CA LYS A 68 7.91 7.03 1.43
C LYS A 68 7.10 6.58 2.63
N LEU A 69 6.55 5.38 2.52
CA LEU A 69 5.81 4.71 3.56
C LEU A 69 6.77 3.85 4.39
N HIS A 70 6.67 3.98 5.71
CA HIS A 70 7.37 3.16 6.68
C HIS A 70 6.35 2.39 7.49
N LEU A 71 6.48 1.07 7.50
CA LEU A 71 5.59 0.18 8.25
C LEU A 71 6.18 -0.05 9.64
N ALA A 72 5.66 0.65 10.65
CA ALA A 72 6.20 0.58 12.01
C ALA A 72 5.80 -0.73 12.69
N THR A 73 4.50 -1.03 12.72
CA THR A 73 3.94 -2.24 13.33
C THR A 73 2.86 -2.83 12.45
N VAL A 74 2.69 -4.15 12.55
CA VAL A 74 1.57 -4.89 11.99
C VAL A 74 1.03 -5.79 13.10
N GLU A 75 -0.25 -5.63 13.41
CA GLU A 75 -0.93 -6.37 14.46
C GLU A 75 -2.13 -7.10 13.87
N MET A 76 -2.38 -8.32 14.34
CA MET A 76 -3.55 -9.09 13.94
C MET A 76 -3.94 -10.05 15.06
N ASP A 77 -5.24 -10.10 15.37
CA ASP A 77 -5.85 -11.18 16.14
C ASP A 77 -6.10 -12.34 15.19
N TRP A 78 -5.15 -13.28 15.15
CA TRP A 78 -5.16 -14.37 14.16
C TRP A 78 -6.06 -15.50 14.62
N ARG A 79 -7.02 -15.86 13.78
CA ARG A 79 -7.84 -17.06 13.91
C ARG A 79 -7.79 -17.83 12.60
N PRO A 80 -7.43 -19.12 12.61
CA PRO A 80 -7.25 -19.89 11.37
C PRO A 80 -8.48 -19.94 10.45
N ASP A 81 -9.69 -19.84 11.03
CA ASP A 81 -10.95 -19.97 10.30
C ASP A 81 -11.51 -18.62 9.80
N ASP A 82 -10.88 -17.49 10.16
CA ASP A 82 -11.32 -16.17 9.72
C ASP A 82 -11.00 -15.94 8.24
N THR A 83 -11.97 -15.46 7.47
CA THR A 83 -11.73 -14.96 6.10
C THR A 83 -12.76 -13.86 5.78
N PRO A 84 -12.33 -12.65 5.35
CA PRO A 84 -10.95 -12.16 5.31
C PRO A 84 -10.31 -12.04 6.70
N HIS A 85 -8.99 -12.20 6.76
CA HIS A 85 -8.22 -11.85 7.96
C HIS A 85 -8.06 -10.34 8.06
N LEU A 86 -8.25 -9.81 9.28
CA LEU A 86 -8.06 -8.40 9.60
C LEU A 86 -6.69 -8.20 10.23
N ALA A 87 -5.89 -7.32 9.64
CA ALA A 87 -4.69 -6.77 10.23
C ALA A 87 -4.81 -5.26 10.40
N ARG A 88 -4.09 -4.72 11.39
CA ARG A 88 -3.89 -3.29 11.61
C ARG A 88 -2.43 -2.98 11.38
N ALA A 89 -2.13 -1.94 10.62
CA ALA A 89 -0.75 -1.51 10.45
C ALA A 89 -0.58 -0.04 10.76
N GLN A 90 0.46 0.30 11.53
CA GLN A 90 0.87 1.67 11.71
C GLN A 90 1.77 2.08 10.55
N VAL A 91 1.32 3.06 9.77
CA VAL A 91 2.00 3.54 8.57
C VAL A 91 2.41 4.99 8.77
N ILE A 92 3.71 5.25 8.71
CA ILE A 92 4.27 6.60 8.70
C ILE A 92 4.56 6.96 7.26
N GLN A 93 4.03 8.08 6.78
CA GLN A 93 4.30 8.60 5.45
C GLN A 93 5.15 9.86 5.57
N ASP A 94 6.29 9.89 4.87
CA ASP A 94 7.07 11.11 4.72
C ASP A 94 6.28 12.16 3.92
N ALA A 95 6.53 13.46 4.19
CA ALA A 95 5.89 14.54 3.45
C ALA A 95 6.10 14.41 1.92
N ILE A 96 5.16 14.92 1.12
CA ILE A 96 5.18 14.83 -0.34
C ILE A 96 5.20 16.22 -0.96
N SER A 97 6.20 16.49 -1.80
CA SER A 97 6.20 17.63 -2.72
C SER A 97 5.85 17.18 -4.14
N TYR A 98 5.07 17.99 -4.85
CA TYR A 98 4.57 17.71 -6.19
C TYR A 98 5.11 18.71 -7.20
N TYR A 99 5.59 18.23 -8.35
CA TYR A 99 6.18 19.06 -9.39
C TYR A 99 5.56 18.78 -10.76
N ASN A 100 5.38 19.86 -11.54
CA ASN A 100 5.07 19.78 -12.96
C ASN A 100 6.33 19.44 -13.77
N ALA A 101 6.16 19.07 -15.04
CA ALA A 101 7.27 18.74 -15.94
C ALA A 101 8.33 19.85 -16.09
N ASP A 102 7.95 21.12 -15.91
CA ASP A 102 8.84 22.29 -15.97
C ASP A 102 9.55 22.58 -14.63
N GLY A 103 9.31 21.78 -13.60
CA GLY A 103 9.89 21.93 -12.26
C GLY A 103 9.15 22.92 -11.35
N THR A 104 8.06 23.52 -11.80
CA THR A 104 7.19 24.34 -10.93
C THR A 104 6.39 23.48 -9.95
N GLU A 105 5.92 24.08 -8.87
CA GLU A 105 5.02 23.41 -7.92
C GLU A 105 3.72 22.97 -8.64
N GLY A 106 3.42 21.68 -8.58
CA GLY A 106 2.22 21.10 -9.21
C GLY A 106 0.96 21.31 -8.38
N ARG A 107 1.09 21.18 -7.06
CA ARG A 107 0.03 21.41 -6.05
C ARG A 107 0.66 21.56 -4.66
N PRO A 108 -0.09 22.05 -3.66
CA PRO A 108 0.40 22.13 -2.29
C PRO A 108 0.95 20.79 -1.78
N ALA A 109 2.04 20.86 -1.02
CA ALA A 109 2.66 19.69 -0.42
C ALA A 109 1.76 19.02 0.63
N ASP A 110 1.81 17.69 0.68
CA ASP A 110 1.19 16.92 1.76
C ASP A 110 2.15 16.81 2.94
N ALA A 111 1.66 17.07 4.14
CA ALA A 111 2.43 16.89 5.37
C ALA A 111 2.69 15.40 5.65
N ALA A 112 3.73 15.11 6.42
CA ALA A 112 3.98 13.76 6.91
C ALA A 112 2.80 13.27 7.77
N THR A 113 2.43 11.99 7.63
CA THR A 113 1.34 11.38 8.40
C THR A 113 1.84 10.21 9.23
N ASN A 114 1.05 9.84 10.24
CA ASN A 114 1.26 8.67 11.07
C ASN A 114 -0.10 8.03 11.35
N ASP A 115 -0.57 7.24 10.40
CA ASP A 115 -1.94 6.72 10.36
C ASP A 115 -1.99 5.22 10.61
N ALA A 116 -3.01 4.78 11.35
CA ALA A 116 -3.34 3.37 11.47
C ALA A 116 -4.22 2.94 10.29
N PHE A 117 -3.88 1.84 9.63
CA PHE A 117 -4.66 1.26 8.54
C PHE A 117 -5.28 -0.07 8.97
N VAL A 118 -6.53 -0.34 8.59
CA VAL A 118 -7.02 -1.72 8.44
C VAL A 118 -6.55 -2.27 7.10
N ILE A 119 -6.16 -3.54 7.11
CA ILE A 119 -5.94 -4.35 5.91
C ILE A 119 -6.79 -5.60 6.07
N LEU A 120 -7.73 -5.81 5.16
CA LEU A 120 -8.44 -7.07 4.99
C LEU A 120 -7.74 -7.87 3.90
N ALA A 121 -7.36 -9.11 4.20
CA ALA A 121 -6.68 -9.98 3.25
C ALA A 121 -7.20 -11.41 3.28
N GLU A 122 -7.18 -12.06 2.13
CA GLU A 122 -7.67 -13.43 1.94
C GLU A 122 -6.59 -14.29 1.30
N PHE A 123 -6.53 -15.57 1.69
CA PHE A 123 -5.68 -16.56 1.06
C PHE A 123 -6.53 -17.57 0.29
N HIS A 124 -6.30 -17.64 -1.03
CA HIS A 124 -6.76 -18.76 -1.85
C HIS A 124 -5.55 -19.59 -2.28
N THR A 125 -4.93 -19.24 -3.41
CA THR A 125 -3.64 -19.80 -3.84
C THR A 125 -2.47 -18.88 -3.47
N ALA A 126 -2.76 -17.63 -3.14
CA ALA A 126 -1.85 -16.61 -2.67
C ALA A 126 -2.65 -15.54 -1.92
N TRP A 127 -1.96 -14.77 -1.07
CA TRP A 127 -2.57 -13.64 -0.37
C TRP A 127 -2.99 -12.53 -1.34
N LYS A 128 -4.14 -11.91 -1.06
CA LYS A 128 -4.63 -10.70 -1.72
C LYS A 128 -5.21 -9.74 -0.70
N VAL A 129 -4.97 -8.45 -0.86
CA VAL A 129 -5.71 -7.40 -0.13
C VAL A 129 -7.09 -7.26 -0.77
N VAL A 130 -8.14 -7.46 0.03
CA VAL A 130 -9.54 -7.31 -0.41
C VAL A 130 -10.10 -5.94 -0.10
N ASP A 131 -9.64 -5.32 0.98
CA ASP A 131 -9.98 -3.94 1.33
C ASP A 131 -8.90 -3.35 2.26
N THR A 132 -8.81 -2.02 2.28
CA THR A 132 -7.92 -1.30 3.19
C THR A 132 -8.38 0.13 3.38
N GLY A 133 -8.09 0.71 4.55
CA GLY A 133 -8.45 2.09 4.83
C GLY A 133 -7.84 2.60 6.13
N VAL A 134 -7.78 3.91 6.28
CA VAL A 134 -7.33 4.57 7.51
C VAL A 134 -8.40 4.40 8.59
N ILE A 135 -7.96 4.11 9.82
CA ILE A 135 -8.78 4.13 11.03
C ILE A 135 -8.53 5.47 11.73
N ARG A 136 -9.60 6.22 12.00
CA ARG A 136 -9.57 7.43 12.82
C ARG A 136 -10.43 7.25 14.06
#